data_AF-A0A444REG1-F1
#
_entry.id   AF-A0A444REG1-F1
#
_cell.length_a   1.000
_cell.length_b   1.000
_cell.length_c   1.000
_cell.angle_alpha   90.00
_cell.angle_beta   90.00
_cell.angle_gamma   90.00
#
_symmetry.space_group_name_H-M   'P 1'
#
loop_
_entity.id
_entity.type
_entity.pdbx_description
1 polymer ?
#
loop_
_entity_poly.entity_id
_entity_poly.type
_entity_poly.pdbx_seq_one_letter_code
_entity_poly.pdbx_strand_id
1 'polypeptide(L)'
;MNGLLRIRQRYQGLAQSDKKLADYLLLQPDTARHLSSQQLANEAGVSQSSVVKFAQKLGYKGFPALKLALSEALASQPESPSVPIHNQIRGDDPLRLVGEKLIKENTAAMYAT
;
A
#
# COMPACT_ATOMS: atom_id res chain seq x y z
N MET A 1 -6.39 0.39 -4.21
CA MET A 1 -6.12 1.30 -3.05
C MET A 1 -4.94 0.72 -2.31
N ASN A 2 -3.83 1.46 -2.16
CA ASN A 2 -2.55 0.90 -1.70
C ASN A 2 -2.65 0.37 -0.25
N GLY A 3 -2.54 -0.95 -0.07
CA GLY A 3 -2.75 -1.59 1.23
C GLY A 3 -1.76 -1.14 2.30
N LEU A 4 -0.50 -0.89 1.92
CA LEU A 4 0.54 -0.41 2.84
C LEU A 4 0.26 1.01 3.33
N LEU A 5 -0.21 1.90 2.45
CA LEU A 5 -0.58 3.26 2.82
C LEU A 5 -1.69 3.27 3.89
N ARG A 6 -2.70 2.40 3.72
CA ARG A 6 -3.82 2.30 4.65
C ARG A 6 -3.38 1.81 6.04
N ILE A 7 -2.42 0.90 6.11
CA ILE A 7 -1.82 0.45 7.37
C ILE A 7 -1.11 1.64 8.07
N ARG A 8 -0.30 2.41 7.33
CA ARG A 8 0.43 3.58 7.87
C ARG A 8 -0.53 4.64 8.42
N GLN A 9 -1.59 4.99 7.69
CA GLN A 9 -2.58 5.98 8.12
C GLN A 9 -3.31 5.58 9.40
N ARG A 10 -3.54 4.28 9.61
CA ARG A 10 -4.26 3.78 10.79
C ARG A 10 -3.34 3.42 11.96
N TYR A 11 -2.02 3.39 11.75
CA TYR A 11 -1.04 2.85 12.70
C TYR A 11 -1.14 3.44 14.11
N GLN A 12 -1.30 4.76 14.21
CA GLN A 12 -1.34 5.47 15.50
C GLN A 12 -2.52 5.03 16.39
N GLY A 13 -3.65 4.67 15.78
CA GLY A 13 -4.86 4.23 16.48
C GLY A 13 -4.95 2.72 16.73
N LEU A 14 -3.92 1.94 16.37
CA LEU A 14 -3.94 0.49 16.55
C LEU A 14 -3.66 0.09 18.01
N ALA A 15 -4.31 -0.99 18.47
CA ALA A 15 -3.96 -1.63 19.73
C ALA A 15 -2.57 -2.29 19.65
N GLN A 16 -1.94 -2.58 20.78
CA GLN A 16 -0.58 -3.15 20.83
C GLN A 16 -0.41 -4.42 19.96
N SER A 17 -1.39 -5.33 20.00
CA SER A 17 -1.36 -6.56 19.19
C SER A 17 -1.52 -6.28 17.70
N ASP A 18 -2.32 -5.27 17.34
CA ASP A 18 -2.49 -4.85 15.94
C ASP A 18 -1.24 -4.10 15.43
N LYS A 19 -0.56 -3.36 16.30
CA LYS A 19 0.72 -2.70 15.98
C LYS A 19 1.81 -3.72 15.64
N LYS A 20 1.90 -4.85 16.34
CA LYS A 20 2.84 -5.94 15.99
C LYS A 20 2.63 -6.46 14.56
N LEU A 21 1.37 -6.65 14.17
CA LEU A 21 1.02 -7.04 12.80
C LEU A 21 1.35 -5.95 11.79
N ALA A 22 0.98 -4.72 12.07
CA ALA A 22 1.28 -3.59 11.22
C ALA A 22 2.79 -3.40 11.03
N ASP A 23 3.58 -3.56 12.08
CA ASP A 23 5.03 -3.47 12.06
C ASP A 23 5.65 -4.53 11.13
N TYR A 24 5.27 -5.80 11.32
CA TYR A 24 5.73 -6.89 10.46
C TYR A 24 5.37 -6.66 8.99
N LEU A 25 4.12 -6.25 8.72
CA LEU A 25 3.63 -5.98 7.36
C LEU A 25 4.31 -4.78 6.70
N LEU A 26 4.77 -3.80 7.48
CA LEU A 26 5.49 -2.62 6.96
C LEU A 26 6.99 -2.88 6.81
N LEU A 27 7.57 -3.70 7.68
CA LEU A 27 9.00 -4.03 7.68
C LEU A 27 9.34 -5.06 6.61
N GLN A 28 8.54 -6.12 6.47
CA GLN A 28 8.79 -7.25 5.55
C GLN A 28 7.56 -7.53 4.65
N PRO A 29 7.11 -6.55 3.84
CA PRO A 29 5.91 -6.70 3.03
C PRO A 29 6.05 -7.80 1.95
N ASP A 30 7.26 -7.98 1.40
CA ASP A 30 7.53 -9.00 0.39
C ASP A 30 7.41 -10.42 0.96
N THR A 31 7.93 -10.66 2.16
CA THR A 31 7.77 -11.93 2.86
C THR A 31 6.31 -12.15 3.23
N ALA A 32 5.65 -11.13 3.78
CA ALA A 32 4.27 -11.23 4.25
C ALA A 32 3.25 -11.59 3.15
N ARG A 33 3.47 -11.15 1.89
CA ARG A 33 2.62 -11.55 0.76
C ARG A 33 2.75 -13.02 0.35
N HIS A 34 3.69 -13.77 0.92
CA HIS A 34 3.80 -15.22 0.70
C HIS A 34 3.22 -16.04 1.86
N LEU A 35 3.17 -15.47 3.07
CA LEU A 35 2.73 -16.18 4.26
C LEU A 35 1.23 -16.51 4.28
N SER A 36 0.89 -17.58 5.00
CA SER A 36 -0.49 -17.86 5.43
C SER A 36 -0.88 -16.99 6.64
N SER A 37 -2.17 -16.93 6.98
CA SER A 37 -2.63 -16.20 8.16
C SER A 37 -2.08 -16.77 9.47
N GLN A 38 -1.84 -18.08 9.53
CA GLN A 38 -1.21 -18.72 10.69
C GLN A 38 0.28 -18.43 10.77
N GLN A 39 0.99 -18.44 9.64
CA GLN A 39 2.43 -18.11 9.63
C GLN A 39 2.65 -16.64 10.01
N LEU A 40 1.89 -15.73 9.42
CA LEU A 40 1.97 -14.31 9.78
C LEU A 40 1.66 -14.08 11.27
N ALA A 41 0.70 -14.82 11.82
CA ALA A 41 0.38 -14.77 13.25
C ALA A 41 1.58 -15.20 14.12
N ASN A 42 2.23 -16.30 13.76
CA ASN A 42 3.42 -16.78 14.47
C ASN A 42 4.56 -15.78 14.40
N GLU A 43 4.87 -15.27 13.20
CA GLU A 43 5.95 -14.31 12.97
C GLU A 43 5.71 -12.98 13.70
N ALA A 44 4.47 -12.49 13.75
CA ALA A 44 4.09 -11.27 14.46
C ALA A 44 3.83 -11.49 15.96
N GLY A 45 3.89 -12.73 16.46
CA GLY A 45 3.63 -13.07 17.86
C GLY A 45 2.19 -12.74 18.30
N VAL A 46 1.20 -13.06 17.47
CA VAL A 46 -0.23 -12.85 17.72
C VAL A 46 -1.05 -14.09 17.36
N SER A 47 -2.34 -14.09 17.66
CA SER A 47 -3.23 -15.19 17.24
C SER A 47 -3.63 -15.08 15.76
N GLN A 48 -3.91 -16.20 15.10
CA GLN A 48 -4.46 -16.23 13.73
C GLN A 48 -5.77 -15.40 13.64
N SER A 49 -6.63 -15.51 14.65
CA SER A 49 -7.86 -14.71 14.73
C SER A 49 -7.59 -13.20 14.79
N SER A 50 -6.49 -12.78 15.42
CA SER A 50 -6.04 -11.38 15.43
C SER A 50 -5.68 -10.90 14.03
N VAL A 51 -5.03 -11.74 13.20
CA VAL A 51 -4.70 -11.42 11.80
C VAL A 51 -5.96 -11.16 10.99
N VAL A 52 -6.97 -12.01 11.13
CA VAL A 52 -8.24 -11.86 10.41
C VAL A 52 -8.99 -10.62 10.86
N LYS A 53 -9.08 -10.39 12.19
CA LYS A 53 -9.72 -9.20 12.76
C LYS A 53 -8.99 -7.92 12.36
N PHE A 54 -7.66 -7.94 12.31
CA PHE A 54 -6.86 -6.81 11.86
C PHE A 54 -7.19 -6.43 10.41
N ALA A 55 -7.24 -7.41 9.50
CA ALA A 55 -7.64 -7.17 8.12
C ALA A 55 -9.06 -6.58 8.02
N GLN A 56 -10.01 -7.09 8.82
CA GLN A 56 -11.38 -6.56 8.89
C GLN A 56 -11.44 -5.13 9.43
N LYS A 57 -10.66 -4.80 10.47
CA LYS A 57 -10.54 -3.43 11.01
C LYS A 57 -9.99 -2.44 9.98
N LEU A 58 -9.14 -2.89 9.07
CA LEU A 58 -8.66 -2.11 7.93
C LEU A 58 -9.68 -2.02 6.77
N GLY A 59 -10.85 -2.63 6.91
CA GLY A 59 -11.93 -2.60 5.91
C GLY A 59 -11.80 -3.66 4.82
N TYR A 60 -11.01 -4.72 5.02
CA TYR A 60 -10.95 -5.86 4.11
C TYR A 60 -11.91 -6.97 4.56
N LYS A 61 -12.37 -7.81 3.63
CA LYS A 61 -13.25 -8.95 3.96
C LYS A 61 -12.56 -10.02 4.83
N GLY A 62 -11.24 -9.98 4.91
CA GLY A 62 -10.41 -10.89 5.71
C GLY A 62 -8.96 -10.84 5.26
N PHE A 63 -8.13 -11.73 5.81
CA PHE A 63 -6.70 -11.78 5.49
C PHE A 63 -6.40 -11.98 3.98
N PRO A 64 -7.10 -12.85 3.22
CA PRO A 64 -6.81 -13.02 1.80
C PRO A 64 -6.96 -11.72 0.99
N ALA A 65 -7.95 -10.89 1.31
CA ALA A 65 -8.15 -9.60 0.66
C ALA A 65 -7.08 -8.57 1.04
N LEU A 66 -6.61 -8.59 2.29
CA LEU A 66 -5.45 -7.78 2.72
C LEU A 66 -4.17 -8.22 1.99
N LYS A 67 -3.94 -9.54 1.87
CA LYS A 67 -2.78 -10.13 1.18
C LYS A 67 -2.75 -9.73 -0.29
N LEU A 68 -3.91 -9.77 -0.97
CA LEU A 68 -4.02 -9.30 -2.35
C LEU A 68 -3.65 -7.82 -2.49
N ALA A 69 -4.24 -6.97 -1.64
CA ALA A 69 -3.95 -5.53 -1.64
C ALA A 69 -2.49 -5.20 -1.32
N LEU A 70 -1.82 -6.05 -0.52
CA LEU A 70 -0.39 -5.97 -0.25
C LEU A 70 0.44 -6.32 -1.48
N SER A 71 0.10 -7.42 -2.16
CA SER A 71 0.75 -7.81 -3.42
C SER A 71 0.61 -6.76 -4.52
N GLU A 72 -0.58 -6.18 -4.68
CA GLU A 72 -0.82 -5.10 -5.64
C GLU A 72 -0.03 -3.83 -5.30
N ALA A 73 0.07 -3.50 -4.02
CA ALA A 73 0.86 -2.35 -3.56
C ALA A 73 2.35 -2.50 -3.86
N LEU A 74 2.89 -3.71 -3.73
CA LEU A 74 4.28 -4.02 -4.06
C LEU A 74 4.52 -4.08 -5.56
N ALA A 75 3.62 -4.67 -6.34
CA ALA A 75 3.72 -4.69 -7.80
C ALA A 75 3.64 -3.28 -8.42
N SER A 76 2.94 -2.35 -7.76
CA SER A 76 2.84 -0.95 -8.19
C SER A 76 4.03 -0.09 -7.74
N GLN A 77 4.96 -0.63 -6.95
CA GLN A 77 6.24 0.03 -6.63
C GLN A 77 7.30 -0.50 -7.62
N PRO A 78 7.60 0.22 -8.72
CA PRO A 78 8.77 -0.11 -9.51
C PRO A 78 10.00 0.04 -8.62
N GLU A 79 10.77 -1.04 -8.57
CA GLU A 79 12.04 -1.13 -7.87
C GLU A 79 12.94 0.03 -8.31
N SER A 80 13.14 1.01 -7.43
CA SER A 80 14.13 2.06 -7.66
C SER A 80 15.25 1.87 -6.63
N PRO A 81 16.34 1.19 -6.98
CA PRO A 81 17.58 1.39 -6.27
C PRO A 81 18.08 2.80 -6.62
N SER A 82 18.47 3.55 -5.59
CA SER A 82 19.09 4.88 -5.67
C SER A 82 18.11 6.06 -5.77
N VAL A 83 18.13 6.86 -4.71
CA VAL A 83 17.69 8.25 -4.72
C VAL A 83 18.59 9.02 -5.69
N PRO A 84 18.01 9.81 -6.61
CA PRO A 84 18.45 11.18 -6.74
C PRO A 84 17.28 12.10 -6.41
N ILE A 85 17.55 12.98 -5.43
CA ILE A 85 16.68 14.09 -5.05
C ILE A 85 16.53 15.00 -6.27
N HIS A 86 15.38 14.95 -6.94
CA HIS A 86 14.76 16.18 -7.45
C HIS A 86 13.25 16.06 -7.63
N ASN A 87 12.58 16.99 -6.93
CA ASN A 87 11.29 17.59 -7.24
C ASN A 87 9.99 16.85 -6.85
N GLN A 88 9.51 17.19 -5.64
CA GLN A 88 8.12 17.53 -5.28
C GLN A 88 7.04 16.53 -5.71
N ILE A 89 6.41 15.80 -4.78
CA ILE A 89 5.17 16.24 -4.11
C ILE A 89 5.11 15.66 -2.69
N ARG A 90 4.99 16.56 -1.71
CA ARG A 90 4.49 16.23 -0.35
C ARG A 90 3.00 15.97 -0.47
N GLY A 91 2.57 14.73 -0.24
CA GLY A 91 1.15 14.35 -0.16
C GLY A 91 0.72 14.20 1.29
N ASP A 92 0.68 15.30 2.03
CA ASP A 92 -0.02 15.37 3.32
C ASP A 92 -1.52 15.56 3.04
N ASP A 93 -2.19 14.48 2.60
CA ASP A 93 -3.64 14.38 2.29
C ASP A 93 -4.20 15.50 1.35
N PRO A 94 -5.48 15.55 0.96
CA PRO A 94 -6.46 14.51 0.66
C PRO A 94 -6.91 14.53 -0.82
N LEU A 95 -7.60 13.47 -1.25
CA LEU A 95 -8.53 13.34 -2.39
C LEU A 95 -8.61 14.50 -3.41
N ARG A 96 -8.01 14.33 -4.60
CA ARG A 96 -8.48 14.97 -5.86
C ARG A 96 -7.72 14.40 -7.07
N LEU A 97 -8.46 13.82 -8.01
CA LEU A 97 -8.27 13.95 -9.46
C LEU A 97 -9.34 13.11 -10.18
N VAL A 98 -10.59 13.53 -10.00
CA VAL A 98 -11.59 13.41 -11.07
C VAL A 98 -11.73 14.82 -11.63
N GLY A 99 -11.59 14.97 -12.93
CA GLY A 99 -12.01 16.18 -13.63
C GLY A 99 -10.92 16.78 -14.52
N GLU A 100 -11.07 16.54 -15.81
CA GLU A 100 -10.74 17.49 -16.90
C GLU A 100 -9.24 17.69 -17.20
N LYS A 101 -8.74 17.54 -18.44
CA LYS A 101 -9.33 17.97 -19.70
C LYS A 101 -8.87 17.12 -20.89
N LEU A 102 -9.90 16.64 -21.60
CA LEU A 102 -9.95 16.46 -23.05
C LEU A 102 -9.36 17.71 -23.77
N ILE A 103 -8.81 17.49 -24.97
CA ILE A 103 -8.51 18.48 -26.03
C ILE A 103 -7.22 19.29 -25.86
N LYS A 104 -6.19 18.91 -26.64
CA LYS A 104 -5.67 19.75 -27.74
C LYS A 104 -4.74 18.95 -28.65
N GLU A 105 -5.31 18.47 -29.75
CA GLU A 105 -4.64 18.38 -31.04
C GLU A 105 -4.02 19.74 -31.43
N ASN A 106 -3.10 19.69 -32.40
CA ASN A 106 -2.43 20.79 -33.09
C ASN A 106 -1.09 21.22 -32.43
N THR A 107 0.07 20.68 -32.84
CA THR A 107 0.74 21.13 -34.07
C THR A 107 1.87 20.15 -34.44
N ALA A 108 1.54 19.04 -35.10
CA ALA A 108 2.50 18.29 -35.89
C ALA A 108 2.57 18.92 -37.29
N ALA A 109 3.24 20.06 -37.43
CA ALA A 109 3.34 20.74 -38.73
C ALA A 109 4.57 21.64 -38.91
N MET A 110 5.67 21.43 -38.18
CA MET A 110 6.92 22.14 -38.47
C MET A 110 8.16 21.28 -38.21
N TYR A 111 8.35 20.23 -39.00
CA TYR A 111 9.68 19.79 -39.49
C TYR A 111 9.46 18.98 -40.77
N ALA A 112 8.88 19.63 -41.79
CA ALA A 112 9.14 19.26 -43.17
C ALA A 112 10.34 20.11 -43.62
N THR A 113 11.43 19.45 -43.98
CA THR A 113 12.39 20.01 -44.93
C THR A 113 11.94 19.70 -46.34
#